data_AF-A0A2K8V8J6-F1
#
_entry.id   AF-A0A2K8V8J6-F1
#
_cell.length_a   1.000
_cell.length_b   1.000
_cell.length_c   1.000
_cell.angle_alpha   90.00
_cell.angle_beta   90.00
_cell.angle_gamma   90.00
#
_symmetry.space_group_name_H-M   'P 1'
#
loop_
_entity.id
_entity.type
_entity.pdbx_description
1 polymer ?
#
loop_
_entity_poly.entity_id
_entity_poly.type
_entity_poly.pdbx_seq_one_letter_code
_entity_poly.pdbx_strand_id
1 'polypeptide(L)'
;MQLENILTSLRLVTILVCCYIFGYAFKIGFLFYEVLEESITNPSARTITSFFSAIIISAGLLVASIHTKSKVMPVFLFLFDVIMMMIILHAFTNKGLELFKSVFISTLFALIGYLLISVFVTKYQQELAILKTNQAKHERLLAKQQQMVAHKCVCGKGFPSKQALSGHQRSCKIYQQLKDQNNS
;
A
#
# COMPACT_ATOMS: atom_id res chain seq x y z
N MET A 1 -19.53 -2.53 15.21
CA MET A 1 -18.35 -1.64 15.10
C MET A 1 -17.01 -2.33 15.40
N GLN A 2 -16.85 -3.09 16.49
CA GLN A 2 -15.55 -3.73 16.80
C GLN A 2 -15.13 -4.79 15.76
N LEU A 3 -16.07 -5.60 15.26
CA LEU A 3 -15.77 -6.63 14.27
C LEU A 3 -15.37 -6.05 12.91
N GLU A 4 -15.98 -4.93 12.52
CA GLU A 4 -15.66 -4.21 11.28
C GLU A 4 -14.24 -3.63 11.32
N ASN A 5 -13.80 -3.09 12.46
CA ASN A 5 -12.42 -2.63 12.66
C ASN A 5 -11.39 -3.77 12.69
N ILE A 6 -11.80 -4.97 13.10
CA ILE A 6 -10.94 -6.17 13.06
C ILE A 6 -10.84 -6.71 11.62
N LEU A 7 -11.95 -6.72 10.87
CA LEU A 7 -11.98 -7.11 9.45
C LEU A 7 -11.34 -6.09 8.51
N THR A 8 -11.36 -4.80 8.85
CA THR A 8 -10.67 -3.74 8.10
C THR A 8 -9.29 -3.42 8.66
N SER A 9 -8.81 -4.21 9.63
CA SER A 9 -7.45 -4.11 10.14
C SER A 9 -6.46 -4.23 8.98
N LEU A 10 -5.56 -3.25 8.89
CA LEU A 10 -4.49 -3.21 7.91
C LEU A 10 -3.71 -4.55 7.86
N ARG A 11 -3.57 -5.21 9.01
CA ARG A 11 -2.92 -6.52 9.11
C ARG A 11 -3.68 -7.60 8.35
N LEU A 12 -5.01 -7.62 8.43
CA LEU A 12 -5.84 -8.59 7.69
C LEU A 12 -5.71 -8.34 6.18
N VAL A 13 -5.75 -7.08 5.77
CA VAL A 13 -5.60 -6.68 4.37
C VAL A 13 -4.22 -7.11 3.84
N THR A 14 -3.14 -6.87 4.59
CA THR A 14 -1.79 -7.33 4.22
C THR A 14 -1.70 -8.85 4.13
N ILE A 15 -2.29 -9.58 5.09
CA ILE A 15 -2.32 -11.05 5.06
C ILE A 15 -3.08 -11.55 3.83
N LEU A 16 -4.25 -10.97 3.52
CA LEU A 16 -5.03 -11.31 2.33
C LEU A 16 -4.26 -11.04 1.03
N VAL A 17 -3.48 -9.96 0.98
CA VAL A 17 -2.60 -9.66 -0.16
C VAL A 17 -1.47 -10.67 -0.26
N CYS A 18 -0.81 -11.04 0.84
CA CYS A 18 0.21 -12.08 0.83
C CYS A 18 -0.36 -13.43 0.36
N CYS A 19 -1.55 -13.80 0.84
CA CYS A 19 -2.26 -14.99 0.39
C CYS A 19 -2.61 -14.92 -1.11
N TYR A 20 -3.02 -13.74 -1.59
CA TYR A 20 -3.30 -13.52 -3.01
C TYR A 20 -2.04 -13.65 -3.88
N ILE A 21 -0.93 -13.00 -3.50
CA ILE A 21 0.37 -13.13 -4.19
C ILE A 21 0.79 -14.60 -4.23
N PHE A 22 0.68 -15.30 -3.11
CA PHE A 22 1.04 -16.70 -3.01
C PHE A 22 0.18 -17.58 -3.92
N GLY A 23 -1.14 -17.34 -3.94
CA GLY A 23 -2.05 -18.02 -4.86
C GLY A 23 -1.74 -17.75 -6.33
N TYR A 24 -1.41 -16.50 -6.67
CA TYR A 24 -1.04 -16.12 -8.04
C TYR A 24 0.30 -16.71 -8.47
N ALA A 25 1.28 -16.72 -7.57
CA ALA A 25 2.58 -17.34 -7.81
C ALA A 25 2.44 -18.86 -8.00
N PHE A 26 1.52 -19.50 -7.27
CA PHE A 26 1.24 -20.92 -7.48
C PHE A 26 0.65 -21.18 -8.87
N LYS A 27 -0.35 -20.38 -9.31
CA LYS A 27 -0.97 -20.51 -10.64
C LYS A 27 0.02 -20.30 -11.77
N ILE A 28 0.76 -19.19 -11.74
CA ILE A 28 1.77 -18.88 -12.76
C ILE A 28 2.89 -19.93 -12.73
N GLY A 29 3.27 -20.41 -11.55
CA GLY A 29 4.31 -21.44 -11.39
C GLY A 29 3.93 -22.76 -12.06
N PHE A 30 2.65 -23.15 -11.95
CA PHE A 30 2.14 -24.32 -12.65
C PHE A 30 2.15 -24.12 -14.17
N LEU A 31 1.65 -22.97 -14.65
CA LEU A 31 1.63 -22.67 -16.09
C LEU A 31 3.05 -22.63 -16.69
N PHE A 32 4.02 -22.03 -15.98
CA PHE A 32 5.41 -22.04 -16.42
C PHE A 32 6.04 -23.42 -16.34
N TYR A 33 5.64 -24.27 -15.40
CA TYR A 33 6.17 -25.63 -15.32
C TYR A 33 5.80 -26.43 -16.58
N GLU A 34 4.56 -26.31 -17.06
CA GLU A 34 4.11 -26.93 -18.31
C GLU A 34 4.79 -26.28 -19.52
N VAL A 35 4.85 -24.95 -19.61
CA VAL A 35 5.48 -24.26 -20.76
C VAL A 35 6.99 -24.53 -20.85
N LEU A 36 7.68 -24.63 -19.72
CA LEU A 36 9.12 -24.91 -19.68
C LEU A 36 9.44 -26.39 -19.91
N GLU A 37 8.45 -27.27 -20.05
CA GLU A 37 8.67 -28.68 -20.30
C GLU A 37 9.45 -28.93 -21.60
N GLU A 38 9.11 -28.18 -22.66
CA GLU A 38 9.78 -28.30 -23.96
C GLU A 38 11.23 -27.79 -23.94
N SER A 39 11.55 -26.89 -23.00
CA SER A 39 12.86 -26.21 -22.95
C SER A 39 13.80 -26.78 -21.88
N ILE A 40 13.28 -27.27 -20.76
CA ILE A 40 14.06 -27.74 -19.62
C ILE A 40 13.66 -29.18 -19.29
N THR A 41 14.52 -30.12 -19.66
CA THR A 41 14.32 -31.56 -19.44
C THR A 41 14.52 -31.97 -17.99
N ASN A 42 15.32 -31.22 -17.21
CA ASN A 42 15.56 -31.53 -15.81
C ASN A 42 14.38 -31.03 -14.93
N PRO A 43 13.67 -31.93 -14.22
CA PRO A 43 12.46 -31.58 -13.46
C PRO A 43 12.75 -30.64 -12.28
N SER A 44 13.89 -30.79 -11.61
CA SER A 44 14.28 -29.93 -10.49
C SER A 44 14.59 -28.51 -10.94
N ALA A 45 15.35 -28.37 -12.03
CA ALA A 45 15.66 -27.05 -12.61
C ALA A 45 14.39 -26.35 -13.14
N ARG A 46 13.47 -27.12 -13.74
CA ARG A 46 12.18 -26.63 -14.22
C ARG A 46 11.31 -26.09 -13.10
N THR A 47 11.20 -26.83 -12.00
CA THR A 47 10.40 -26.45 -10.82
C THR A 47 10.92 -25.17 -10.16
N ILE A 48 12.25 -25.06 -9.99
CA ILE A 48 12.87 -23.88 -9.40
C ILE A 48 12.63 -22.66 -10.30
N THR A 49 12.89 -22.80 -11.61
CA THR A 49 12.76 -21.71 -12.57
C THR A 49 11.31 -21.22 -12.68
N SER A 50 10.34 -22.13 -12.69
CA SER A 50 8.92 -21.77 -12.76
C SER A 50 8.46 -21.04 -11.50
N PHE A 51 8.88 -21.50 -10.32
CA PHE A 51 8.51 -20.87 -9.04
C PHE A 51 9.08 -19.45 -8.89
N PHE A 52 10.37 -19.25 -9.16
CA PHE A 52 10.99 -17.92 -9.07
C PHE A 52 10.40 -16.94 -10.09
N SER A 53 10.19 -17.38 -11.33
CA SER A 53 9.55 -16.56 -12.36
C SER A 53 8.13 -16.17 -11.97
N ALA A 54 7.39 -17.10 -11.36
CA ALA A 54 6.04 -16.85 -10.91
C ALA A 54 5.95 -15.84 -9.76
N ILE A 55 6.90 -15.86 -8.81
CA ILE A 55 6.98 -14.86 -7.74
C ILE A 55 7.25 -13.47 -8.33
N ILE A 56 8.23 -13.37 -9.25
CA ILE A 56 8.62 -12.08 -9.86
C ILE A 56 7.43 -11.48 -10.62
N ILE A 57 6.73 -12.27 -11.42
CA ILE A 57 5.57 -11.78 -12.19
C ILE A 57 4.41 -11.44 -11.26
N SER A 58 4.13 -12.26 -10.24
CA SER A 58 3.05 -11.98 -9.28
C SER A 58 3.29 -10.69 -8.49
N ALA A 59 4.53 -10.46 -8.06
CA ALA A 59 4.92 -9.22 -7.40
C ALA A 59 4.82 -8.02 -8.36
N GLY A 60 5.28 -8.17 -9.61
CA GLY A 60 5.19 -7.14 -10.63
C GLY A 60 3.75 -6.73 -10.94
N LEU A 61 2.84 -7.69 -11.08
CA LEU A 61 1.42 -7.44 -11.34
C LEU A 61 0.74 -6.73 -10.17
N LEU A 62 1.08 -7.07 -8.93
CA LEU A 62 0.57 -6.38 -7.76
C LEU A 62 1.05 -4.92 -7.72
N VAL A 63 2.35 -4.68 -7.91
CA VAL A 63 2.91 -3.32 -7.93
C VAL A 63 2.28 -2.48 -9.03
N ALA A 64 2.12 -3.06 -10.22
CA ALA A 64 1.45 -2.43 -11.35
C ALA A 64 -0.01 -2.09 -10.99
N SER A 65 -0.74 -3.02 -10.39
CA SER A 65 -2.13 -2.81 -9.94
C SER A 65 -2.28 -1.68 -8.91
N ILE A 66 -1.27 -1.46 -8.07
CA ILE A 66 -1.27 -0.37 -7.07
C ILE A 66 -1.03 1.00 -7.73
N HIS A 67 -0.12 1.06 -8.71
CA HIS A 67 0.34 2.34 -9.28
C HIS A 67 -0.55 2.84 -10.43
N THR A 68 -1.27 1.95 -11.12
CA THR A 68 -2.19 2.37 -12.18
C THR A 68 -3.47 2.97 -11.60
N LYS A 69 -3.73 4.25 -11.88
CA LYS A 69 -5.00 4.91 -11.57
C LYS A 69 -6.19 4.44 -12.43
N SER A 70 -5.91 3.72 -13.53
CA SER A 70 -6.93 3.27 -14.47
C SER A 70 -7.72 2.07 -13.91
N LYS A 71 -9.05 2.15 -14.00
CA LYS A 71 -9.97 1.04 -13.66
C LYS A 71 -9.80 -0.21 -14.54
N VAL A 72 -9.01 -0.13 -15.61
CA VAL A 72 -8.79 -1.21 -16.59
C VAL A 72 -7.88 -2.31 -16.05
N MET A 73 -6.88 -1.97 -15.22
CA MET A 73 -5.88 -2.94 -14.75
C MET A 73 -6.50 -4.07 -13.89
N PRO A 74 -7.41 -3.80 -12.94
CA PRO A 74 -8.10 -4.87 -12.21
C PRO A 74 -8.97 -5.76 -13.11
N VAL A 75 -9.57 -5.19 -14.17
CA VAL A 75 -10.38 -5.95 -15.14
C VAL A 75 -9.50 -6.86 -15.99
N PHE A 76 -8.32 -6.39 -16.40
CA PHE A 76 -7.35 -7.21 -17.11
C PHE A 76 -6.86 -8.38 -16.25
N LEU A 77 -6.56 -8.12 -14.97
CA LEU A 77 -6.19 -9.17 -14.00
C LEU A 77 -7.30 -10.19 -13.79
N PHE A 78 -8.56 -9.74 -13.72
CA PHE A 78 -9.72 -10.62 -13.66
C PHE A 78 -9.79 -11.54 -14.88
N LEU A 79 -9.71 -10.98 -16.10
CA LEU A 79 -9.77 -11.76 -17.33
C LEU A 79 -8.62 -12.78 -17.40
N PHE A 80 -7.41 -12.36 -17.06
CA PHE A 80 -6.24 -13.23 -17.07
C PHE A 80 -6.36 -14.36 -16.03
N ASP A 81 -6.93 -14.08 -14.85
CA ASP A 81 -7.15 -15.09 -13.81
C ASP A 81 -8.24 -16.10 -14.21
N VAL A 82 -9.29 -15.67 -14.94
CA VAL A 82 -10.28 -16.58 -15.53
C VAL A 82 -9.63 -17.52 -16.54
N ILE A 83 -8.80 -16.99 -17.46
CA ILE A 83 -8.11 -17.78 -18.49
C ILE A 83 -7.15 -18.78 -17.84
N MET A 84 -6.32 -18.31 -16.90
CA MET A 84 -5.39 -19.15 -16.14
C MET A 84 -6.11 -20.30 -15.42
N MET A 85 -7.19 -19.99 -14.70
CA MET A 85 -7.95 -21.02 -13.98
C MET A 85 -8.66 -21.99 -14.92
N MET A 86 -9.16 -21.52 -16.06
CA MET A 86 -9.73 -22.40 -17.07
C MET A 86 -8.70 -23.39 -17.62
N ILE A 87 -7.46 -22.94 -17.89
CA ILE A 87 -6.36 -23.81 -18.35
C ILE A 87 -6.04 -24.86 -17.29
N ILE A 88 -5.84 -24.41 -16.03
CA ILE A 88 -5.54 -25.31 -14.90
C ILE A 88 -6.64 -26.35 -14.74
N LEU A 89 -7.91 -25.94 -14.71
CA LEU A 89 -9.03 -26.87 -14.51
C LEU A 89 -9.32 -27.73 -15.74
N HIS A 90 -9.01 -27.27 -16.95
CA HIS A 90 -9.09 -28.08 -18.17
C HIS A 90 -8.08 -29.24 -18.13
N ALA A 91 -6.87 -29.03 -17.60
CA ALA A 91 -5.92 -30.11 -17.35
C ALA A 91 -6.49 -31.22 -16.45
N PHE A 92 -7.53 -30.93 -15.65
CA PHE A 92 -8.19 -31.88 -14.76
C PHE A 92 -9.52 -32.45 -15.28
N THR A 93 -9.99 -32.14 -16.50
CA THR A 93 -11.37 -32.50 -16.92
C THR A 93 -11.51 -33.16 -18.29
N ASN A 94 -12.08 -34.38 -18.30
CA ASN A 94 -12.36 -35.20 -19.49
C ASN A 94 -13.87 -35.41 -19.79
N LYS A 95 -14.82 -34.68 -19.17
CA LYS A 95 -16.27 -34.83 -19.39
C LYS A 95 -17.03 -33.50 -19.38
N GLY A 96 -18.08 -33.37 -20.20
CA GLY A 96 -18.81 -32.10 -20.44
C GLY A 96 -19.50 -31.43 -19.23
N LEU A 97 -20.00 -32.20 -18.26
CA LEU A 97 -20.57 -31.63 -17.01
C LEU A 97 -19.48 -30.99 -16.13
N GLU A 98 -18.25 -31.49 -16.23
CA GLU A 98 -17.12 -30.97 -15.48
C GLU A 98 -16.55 -29.69 -16.11
N LEU A 99 -16.77 -29.45 -17.41
CA LEU A 99 -16.45 -28.18 -18.07
C LEU A 99 -17.25 -27.02 -17.48
N PHE A 100 -18.56 -27.18 -17.25
CA PHE A 100 -19.38 -26.13 -16.61
C PHE A 100 -18.89 -25.81 -15.19
N LYS A 101 -18.58 -26.83 -14.39
CA LYS A 101 -18.02 -26.64 -13.04
C LYS A 101 -16.68 -25.92 -13.10
N SER A 102 -15.81 -26.31 -14.02
CA SER A 102 -14.51 -25.68 -14.26
C SER A 102 -14.65 -24.19 -14.59
N VAL A 103 -15.52 -23.83 -15.54
CA VAL A 103 -15.78 -22.43 -15.93
C VAL A 103 -16.38 -21.63 -14.78
N PHE A 104 -17.36 -22.19 -14.06
CA PHE A 104 -18.00 -21.54 -12.92
C PHE A 104 -17.01 -21.27 -11.79
N ILE A 105 -16.21 -22.27 -11.40
CA ILE A 105 -15.19 -22.14 -10.35
C ILE A 105 -14.11 -21.13 -10.75
N SER A 106 -13.64 -21.17 -11.99
CA SER A 106 -12.66 -20.21 -12.52
C SER A 106 -13.16 -18.77 -12.43
N THR A 107 -14.40 -18.55 -12.85
CA THR A 107 -15.04 -17.23 -12.84
C THR A 107 -15.27 -16.74 -11.41
N LEU A 108 -15.71 -17.61 -10.51
CA LEU A 108 -15.92 -17.29 -9.10
C LEU A 108 -14.60 -16.91 -8.41
N PHE A 109 -13.53 -17.66 -8.66
CA PHE A 109 -12.20 -17.36 -8.10
C PHE A 109 -11.64 -16.04 -8.61
N ALA A 110 -11.74 -15.79 -9.92
CA ALA A 110 -11.32 -14.53 -10.50
C ALA A 110 -12.12 -13.35 -9.92
N LEU A 111 -13.43 -13.53 -9.70
CA LEU A 111 -14.29 -12.50 -9.11
C LEU A 111 -13.86 -12.17 -7.68
N ILE A 112 -13.54 -13.18 -6.88
CA ILE A 112 -12.99 -12.99 -5.53
C ILE A 112 -11.66 -12.24 -5.59
N GLY A 113 -10.77 -12.61 -6.52
CA GLY A 113 -9.50 -11.92 -6.75
C GLY A 113 -9.68 -10.43 -7.11
N TYR A 114 -10.60 -10.14 -8.03
CA TYR A 114 -10.96 -8.77 -8.42
C TYR A 114 -11.51 -7.95 -7.25
N LEU A 115 -12.43 -8.52 -6.46
CA LEU A 115 -12.98 -7.88 -5.27
C LEU A 115 -11.88 -7.60 -4.23
N LEU A 116 -10.95 -8.52 -4.01
CA LEU A 116 -9.81 -8.33 -3.12
C LEU A 116 -8.88 -7.20 -3.60
N ILE A 117 -8.51 -7.20 -4.89
CA ILE A 117 -7.65 -6.15 -5.47
C ILE A 117 -8.33 -4.79 -5.36
N SER A 118 -9.61 -4.67 -5.72
CA SER A 118 -10.33 -3.39 -5.67
C SER A 118 -10.44 -2.82 -4.25
N VAL A 119 -10.77 -3.67 -3.27
CA VAL A 119 -10.79 -3.28 -1.84
C VAL A 119 -9.39 -2.87 -1.39
N PHE A 120 -8.36 -3.63 -1.77
CA PHE A 120 -6.98 -3.33 -1.42
C PHE A 120 -6.48 -2.01 -1.99
N VAL A 121 -6.64 -1.78 -3.29
CA VAL A 121 -6.23 -0.52 -3.95
C VAL A 121 -6.92 0.67 -3.28
N THR A 122 -8.21 0.54 -2.98
CA THR A 122 -8.97 1.59 -2.30
C THR A 122 -8.41 1.88 -0.90
N LYS A 123 -8.14 0.83 -0.11
CA LYS A 123 -7.58 0.97 1.25
C LYS A 123 -6.15 1.52 1.23
N TYR A 124 -5.31 1.07 0.30
CA TYR A 124 -3.95 1.56 0.14
C TYR A 124 -3.92 3.05 -0.22
N GLN A 125 -4.78 3.49 -1.14
CA GLN A 125 -4.90 4.91 -1.50
C GLN A 125 -5.40 5.76 -0.32
N GLN A 126 -6.34 5.24 0.47
CA GLN A 126 -6.83 5.90 1.69
C GLN A 126 -5.70 6.11 2.71
N GLU A 127 -4.88 5.10 2.95
CA GLU A 127 -3.77 5.19 3.90
C GLU A 127 -2.66 6.14 3.40
N LEU A 128 -2.35 6.10 2.11
CA LEU A 128 -1.39 7.02 1.51
C LEU A 128 -1.84 8.49 1.64
N ALA A 129 -3.14 8.77 1.61
CA ALA A 129 -3.70 10.08 1.89
C ALA A 129 -3.60 10.48 3.38
N ILE A 130 -3.79 9.53 4.29
CA ILE A 130 -3.64 9.75 5.74
C ILE A 130 -2.16 10.03 6.09
N LEU A 131 -1.22 9.29 5.51
CA LEU A 131 0.21 9.52 5.71
C LEU A 131 0.63 10.91 5.24
N LYS A 132 0.18 11.34 4.06
CA LYS A 132 0.44 12.70 3.55
C LYS A 132 -0.13 13.80 4.45
N THR A 133 -1.33 13.62 4.97
CA THR A 133 -1.93 14.60 5.90
C THR A 133 -1.21 14.63 7.24
N ASN A 134 -0.77 13.49 7.76
CA ASN A 134 0.05 13.42 8.98
C ASN A 134 1.42 14.07 8.79
N GLN A 135 2.09 13.85 7.66
CA GLN A 135 3.35 14.53 7.32
C GLN A 135 3.17 16.04 7.26
N ALA A 136 2.17 16.53 6.52
CA ALA A 136 1.87 17.96 6.44
C ALA A 136 1.53 18.56 7.82
N LYS A 137 0.85 17.81 8.69
CA LYS A 137 0.59 18.23 10.08
C LYS A 137 1.89 18.30 10.89
N HIS A 138 2.79 17.34 10.72
CA HIS A 138 4.06 17.32 11.44
C HIS A 138 4.97 18.49 11.02
N GLU A 139 5.06 18.76 9.72
CA GLU A 139 5.79 19.92 9.17
C GLU A 139 5.23 21.24 9.68
N ARG A 140 3.89 21.39 9.74
CA ARG A 140 3.25 22.57 10.33
C ARG A 140 3.59 22.74 11.81
N LEU A 141 3.68 21.66 12.58
CA LEU A 141 4.05 21.71 13.99
C LEU A 141 5.52 22.12 14.16
N LEU A 142 6.42 21.58 13.34
CA LEU A 142 7.84 21.96 13.33
C LEU A 142 8.02 23.43 12.96
N ALA A 143 7.32 23.92 11.93
CA ALA A 143 7.35 25.34 11.55
C ALA A 143 6.83 26.25 12.67
N LYS A 144 5.74 25.86 13.35
CA LYS A 144 5.24 26.58 14.53
C LYS A 144 6.27 26.60 15.67
N GLN A 145 6.94 25.48 15.91
CA GLN A 145 7.96 25.39 16.95
C GLN A 145 9.18 26.27 16.60
N GLN A 146 9.64 26.24 15.35
CA GLN A 146 10.72 27.12 14.87
C GLN A 146 10.34 28.60 15.02
N GLN A 147 9.10 28.98 14.70
CA GLN A 147 8.63 30.35 14.90
C GLN A 147 8.64 30.76 16.39
N MET A 148 8.25 29.86 17.30
CA MET A 148 8.31 30.14 18.74
C MET A 148 9.75 30.30 19.26
N VAL A 149 10.71 29.56 18.69
CA VAL A 149 12.13 29.71 19.01
C VAL A 149 12.70 31.01 18.43
N ALA A 150 12.32 31.39 17.21
CA ALA A 150 12.75 32.61 16.55
C ALA A 150 12.22 33.87 17.24
N HIS A 151 10.99 33.83 17.78
CA HIS A 151 10.39 34.94 18.51
C HIS A 151 10.47 34.70 20.03
N LYS A 152 11.66 34.43 20.54
CA LYS A 152 11.91 34.21 21.96
C LYS A 152 12.38 35.50 22.64
N CYS A 153 11.77 35.85 23.77
CA CYS A 153 12.22 36.94 24.61
C CYS A 153 13.42 36.49 25.47
N VAL A 154 14.26 37.44 25.89
CA VAL A 154 15.41 37.20 26.80
C VAL A 154 14.99 36.56 28.13
N CYS A 155 13.73 36.70 28.54
CA CYS A 155 13.16 36.00 29.70
C CYS A 155 12.93 34.49 29.48
N GLY A 156 13.15 33.98 28.27
CA GLY A 156 12.99 32.57 27.92
C GLY A 156 11.64 32.21 27.27
N LYS A 157 10.64 33.09 27.25
CA LYS A 157 9.32 32.80 26.65
C LYS A 157 9.34 32.93 25.12
N GLY A 158 8.82 31.91 24.42
CA GLY A 158 8.63 31.91 22.96
C GLY A 158 7.24 32.40 22.54
N PHE A 159 7.16 33.10 21.42
CA PHE A 159 5.92 33.72 20.94
C PHE A 159 5.57 33.31 19.51
N PRO A 160 4.28 33.25 19.14
CA PRO A 160 3.87 32.84 17.79
C PRO A 160 4.16 33.91 16.72
N SER A 161 4.37 35.18 17.10
CA SER A 161 4.63 36.28 16.16
C SER A 161 5.54 37.37 16.75
N LYS A 162 6.18 38.16 15.87
CA LYS A 162 6.96 39.34 16.26
C LYS A 162 6.11 40.38 17.02
N GLN A 163 4.84 40.54 16.65
CA GLN A 163 3.94 41.48 17.33
C GLN A 163 3.65 41.03 18.77
N ALA A 164 3.40 39.74 18.99
CA ALA A 164 3.22 39.19 20.34
C ALA A 164 4.50 39.31 21.18
N LEU A 165 5.67 39.06 20.58
CA LEU A 165 6.97 39.28 21.22
C LEU A 165 7.16 40.75 21.61
N SER A 166 6.91 41.69 20.70
CA SER A 166 7.06 43.13 20.95
C SER A 166 6.12 43.61 22.05
N GLY A 167 4.87 43.13 22.06
CA GLY A 167 3.92 43.40 23.14
C GLY A 167 4.44 42.91 24.49
N HIS A 168 4.99 41.68 24.53
CA HIS A 168 5.59 41.15 25.76
C HIS A 168 6.83 41.91 26.23
N GLN A 169 7.73 42.28 25.31
CA GLN A 169 8.97 43.01 25.64
C GLN A 169 8.68 44.32 26.38
N ARG A 170 7.61 45.03 26.03
CA ARG A 170 7.21 46.28 26.71
C ARG A 170 6.85 46.09 28.18
N SER A 171 6.37 44.91 28.56
CA SER A 171 5.94 44.58 29.92
C SER A 171 6.89 43.60 30.62
N CYS A 172 7.98 43.19 29.96
CA CYS A 172 8.91 42.21 30.49
C CYS A 172 9.97 42.90 31.36
N LYS A 173 9.92 42.67 32.68
CA LYS A 173 10.86 43.25 33.65
C LYS A 173 12.34 42.97 33.30
N ILE A 174 12.66 41.74 32.90
CA ILE A 174 14.04 41.33 32.53
C ILE A 174 14.52 42.09 31.31
N TYR A 175 13.66 42.27 30.31
CA TYR A 175 14.00 43.03 29.10
C TYR A 175 14.20 44.51 29.38
N GLN A 176 13.36 45.11 30.23
CA GLN A 176 13.50 46.51 30.65
C GLN A 176 14.83 46.74 31.39
N GLN A 177 15.19 45.88 32.35
CA GLN A 177 16.46 45.96 33.09
C GLN A 177 17.69 45.93 32.17
N LEU A 178 17.70 45.04 31.16
CA LEU A 178 18.80 44.96 30.19
C LEU A 178 18.88 46.17 29.25
N LYS A 179 17.73 46.79 28.95
CA LYS A 179 17.67 47.99 28.10
C LYS A 179 18.21 49.21 28.85
N ASP A 180 17.88 49.35 30.14
CA ASP A 180 18.33 50.47 30.97
C ASP A 180 19.83 50.40 31.24
N GLN A 181 20.39 49.19 31.39
CA GLN A 181 21.84 48.94 31.52
C GLN A 181 22.66 49.29 30.27
N ASN A 182 22.08 49.20 29.06
CA ASN A 182 22.78 49.53 27.81
C ASN A 182 22.69 51.01 27.43
N ASN A 183 21.79 51.77 28.07
CA ASN A 183 21.58 53.21 27.81
C ASN A 183 22.24 54.11 28.88
N SER A 184 22.95 53.51 29.84
CA SER A 184 23.74 54.20 30.87
C SER A 184 25.22 54.16 30.51
#